data_AF-A0A350LY31-F1
#
_entry.id   AF-A0A350LY31-F1
#
_cell.length_a   1.000
_cell.length_b   1.000
_cell.length_c   1.000
_cell.angle_alpha   90.00
_cell.angle_beta   90.00
_cell.angle_gamma   90.00
#
_symmetry.space_group_name_H-M   'P 1'
#
loop_
_entity.id
_entity.type
_entity.pdbx_description
1 polymer ?
#
loop_
_entity_poly.entity_id
_entity_poly.type
_entity_poly.pdbx_seq_one_letter_code
_entity_poly.pdbx_strand_id
1 'polypeptide(L)'
;MSEILISRYHPGVESPETLEEIFVGKDREVLISELLKELKNEIEDKNRYLQSHLIYGPTGIGKTFILWVLFNRIKEDENLKRYYLPILLPEELFGVNNVAGILLEALKIILNDSSRTIPDEDIRDFIREKLNWVIEIDDKDTRFDRCESLFDEIRNRFDKRVIIMAENLDKLLISFKRHKELDKFLKVLPRSKSIKFIGTAITFLDVLGDIKGPIYGYTYHHKLEPLNEDEVFELISRLIELYSKENEVLIKYFHSPDGRRRINIFKAISYLCGGLPRMIFPLFEIALSECSRLSDGKEAVHRFDTSLKFMQEMFERLTLIYRENLWSLPEKERMVIEILASSDKAIRPIDIKGKTGFNSAEISTYLTRLIKRGCIRTSTEVDKKKQFYILSEPLLSIWYRWRQGASYEQKWSFVVELLSWLFKKEEIKKVIEKEETPDIMKSLYTAAYERLKSKMAEAEYLREIRKEGLKSFDEALKTKPDDATVWYNKGVALRKLGRTQDAIICFDKALEI
;
A
#
# COMPACT_ATOMS: atom_id res chain seq x y z
N MET A 1 -15.03 -26.51 4.97
CA MET A 1 -15.56 -25.15 4.73
C MET A 1 -14.48 -24.41 4.00
N SER A 2 -14.77 -23.85 2.82
CA SER A 2 -13.81 -23.14 1.99
C SER A 2 -13.28 -21.93 2.75
N GLU A 3 -12.02 -21.96 3.16
CA GLU A 3 -11.35 -20.80 3.74
C GLU A 3 -11.34 -19.69 2.68
N ILE A 4 -12.07 -18.59 2.91
CA ILE A 4 -11.88 -17.35 2.16
C ILE A 4 -10.48 -16.83 2.52
N LEU A 5 -9.47 -17.30 1.79
CA LEU A 5 -8.12 -16.81 1.87
C LEU A 5 -7.96 -15.84 0.70
N ILE A 6 -8.32 -14.57 0.93
CA ILE A 6 -8.17 -13.52 -0.09
C ILE A 6 -6.74 -13.58 -0.59
N SER A 7 -6.58 -13.81 -1.89
CA SER A 7 -5.31 -13.95 -2.58
C SER A 7 -4.44 -12.75 -2.28
N ARG A 8 -3.42 -13.00 -1.46
CA ARG A 8 -2.54 -11.98 -0.90
C ARG A 8 -1.51 -11.47 -1.92
N TYR A 9 -1.35 -12.18 -3.04
CA TYR A 9 -0.42 -11.84 -4.12
C TYR A 9 -1.11 -11.50 -5.44
N HIS A 10 -2.21 -12.18 -5.78
CA HIS A 10 -2.79 -12.10 -7.12
C HIS A 10 -4.31 -11.88 -7.04
N PRO A 11 -4.77 -10.61 -7.03
CA PRO A 11 -6.19 -10.26 -6.98
C PRO A 11 -7.04 -10.99 -8.02
N GLY A 12 -6.47 -11.32 -9.18
CA GLY A 12 -7.19 -12.05 -10.24
C GLY A 12 -7.64 -13.48 -9.93
N VAL A 13 -7.28 -14.04 -8.78
CA VAL A 13 -7.81 -15.33 -8.31
C VAL A 13 -9.15 -15.13 -7.58
N GLU A 14 -9.41 -13.92 -7.08
CA GLU A 14 -10.64 -13.59 -6.37
C GLU A 14 -11.81 -13.37 -7.33
N SER A 15 -13.03 -13.60 -6.81
CA SER A 15 -14.24 -13.28 -7.57
C SER A 15 -14.39 -11.76 -7.77
N PRO A 16 -14.97 -11.30 -8.88
CA PRO A 16 -15.25 -9.87 -9.09
C PRO A 16 -16.03 -9.24 -7.94
N GLU A 17 -17.00 -9.95 -7.38
CA GLU A 17 -17.82 -9.47 -6.26
C GLU A 17 -16.97 -9.26 -5.01
N THR A 18 -16.02 -10.17 -4.73
CA THR A 18 -15.11 -10.06 -3.59
C THR A 18 -14.19 -8.86 -3.75
N LEU A 19 -13.67 -8.63 -4.97
CA LEU A 19 -12.81 -7.48 -5.27
C LEU A 19 -13.57 -6.15 -5.10
N GLU A 20 -14.82 -6.07 -5.54
CA GLU A 20 -15.67 -4.90 -5.32
C GLU A 20 -16.00 -4.67 -3.84
N GLU A 21 -16.31 -5.74 -3.10
CA GLU A 21 -16.62 -5.65 -1.68
C GLU A 21 -15.44 -5.06 -0.90
N ILE A 22 -14.20 -5.43 -1.23
CA ILE A 22 -13.00 -4.92 -0.55
C ILE A 22 -12.37 -3.68 -1.22
N PHE A 23 -12.99 -3.12 -2.28
CA PHE A 23 -12.49 -1.92 -2.94
C PHE A 23 -12.77 -0.67 -2.11
N VAL A 24 -11.71 0.01 -1.65
CA VAL A 24 -11.80 1.21 -0.82
C VAL A 24 -10.86 2.31 -1.29
N GLY A 25 -11.13 3.52 -0.81
CA GLY A 25 -10.28 4.69 -0.99
C GLY A 25 -10.89 5.70 -1.94
N LYS A 26 -11.09 6.92 -1.47
CA LYS A 26 -11.81 7.95 -2.22
C LYS A 26 -11.09 8.32 -3.50
N ASP A 27 -9.77 8.47 -3.45
CA ASP A 27 -8.96 8.81 -4.63
C ASP A 27 -8.98 7.66 -5.66
N ARG A 28 -9.08 6.41 -5.19
CA ARG A 28 -9.16 5.22 -6.04
C ARG A 28 -10.53 5.13 -6.73
N GLU A 29 -11.62 5.42 -6.01
CA GLU A 29 -12.96 5.48 -6.58
C GLU A 29 -13.12 6.62 -7.59
N VAL A 30 -12.57 7.79 -7.28
CA VAL A 30 -12.56 8.93 -8.21
C VAL A 30 -11.79 8.55 -9.48
N LEU A 31 -10.59 7.97 -9.34
CA LEU A 31 -9.80 7.51 -10.47
C LEU A 31 -10.57 6.53 -11.37
N ILE A 32 -11.14 5.47 -10.81
CA ILE A 32 -11.88 4.48 -11.60
C ILE A 32 -13.12 5.12 -12.24
N SER A 33 -13.86 5.94 -11.50
CA SER A 33 -15.06 6.61 -12.01
C SER A 33 -14.74 7.56 -13.16
N GLU A 34 -13.64 8.32 -13.06
CA GLU A 34 -13.16 9.20 -14.12
C GLU A 34 -12.73 8.41 -15.35
N LEU A 35 -11.97 7.32 -15.18
CA LEU A 35 -11.58 6.43 -16.27
C LEU A 35 -12.80 5.82 -16.99
N LEU A 36 -13.76 5.29 -16.24
CA LEU A 36 -14.98 4.71 -16.82
C LEU A 36 -15.83 5.77 -17.53
N LYS A 37 -15.93 6.97 -16.97
CA LYS A 37 -16.64 8.10 -17.61
C LYS A 37 -15.94 8.52 -18.90
N GLU A 38 -14.61 8.58 -18.91
CA GLU A 38 -13.83 8.88 -20.11
C GLU A 38 -14.07 7.83 -21.20
N LEU A 39 -14.00 6.54 -20.85
CA LEU A 39 -14.30 5.45 -21.79
C LEU A 39 -15.69 5.58 -22.39
N LYS A 40 -16.70 5.93 -21.59
CA LYS A 40 -18.08 6.18 -22.05
C LYS A 40 -18.16 7.36 -23.02
N ASN A 41 -17.51 8.48 -22.70
CA ASN A 41 -17.47 9.64 -23.59
C ASN A 41 -16.71 9.35 -24.90
N GLU A 42 -15.70 8.49 -24.86
CA GLU A 42 -14.94 8.07 -26.04
C GLU A 42 -15.78 7.19 -26.99
N ILE A 43 -16.82 6.50 -26.51
CA ILE A 43 -17.75 5.72 -27.37
C ILE A 43 -18.53 6.65 -28.31
N GLU A 44 -18.93 7.82 -27.82
CA GLU A 44 -19.74 8.78 -28.59
C GLU A 44 -19.00 9.32 -29.82
N ASP A 45 -17.67 9.45 -29.74
CA ASP A 45 -16.82 9.85 -30.86
C ASP A 45 -15.93 8.69 -31.33
N LYS A 46 -16.40 7.98 -32.36
CA LYS A 46 -15.67 6.86 -32.98
C LYS A 46 -14.30 7.25 -33.55
N ASN A 47 -14.09 8.53 -33.85
CA ASN A 47 -12.86 9.06 -34.45
C ASN A 47 -11.89 9.68 -33.44
N ARG A 48 -12.27 9.77 -32.17
CA ARG A 48 -11.42 10.26 -31.10
C ARG A 48 -10.22 9.33 -30.87
N TYR A 49 -9.05 9.94 -30.69
CA TYR A 49 -7.86 9.22 -30.24
C TYR A 49 -7.99 8.83 -28.77
N LEU A 50 -7.63 7.59 -28.46
CA LEU A 50 -7.76 7.04 -27.11
C LEU A 50 -6.59 7.53 -26.26
N GLN A 51 -6.90 8.19 -25.14
CA GLN A 51 -5.85 8.69 -24.25
C GLN A 51 -5.38 7.57 -23.32
N SER A 52 -4.07 7.39 -23.20
CA SER A 52 -3.46 6.34 -22.39
C SER A 52 -3.11 6.84 -20.99
N HIS A 53 -3.13 5.95 -20.00
CA HIS A 53 -3.00 6.30 -18.58
C HIS A 53 -1.86 5.53 -17.91
N LEU A 54 -1.18 6.18 -16.97
CA LEU A 54 -0.15 5.58 -16.13
C LEU A 54 -0.49 5.78 -14.66
N ILE A 55 -0.72 4.67 -13.96
CA ILE A 55 -1.01 4.64 -12.52
C ILE A 55 0.28 4.31 -11.77
N TYR A 56 0.75 5.19 -10.88
CA TYR A 56 2.03 5.00 -10.21
C TYR A 56 1.95 5.15 -8.70
N GLY A 57 2.85 4.46 -8.00
CA GLY A 57 2.94 4.46 -6.54
C GLY A 57 3.79 3.31 -6.03
N PRO A 58 4.19 3.32 -4.74
CA PRO A 58 5.13 2.35 -4.19
C PRO A 58 4.62 0.90 -4.27
N THR A 59 5.51 -0.06 -4.04
CA THR A 59 5.15 -1.48 -4.00
C THR A 59 4.11 -1.74 -2.91
N GLY A 60 3.09 -2.57 -3.21
CA GLY A 60 2.05 -2.92 -2.25
C GLY A 60 0.93 -1.88 -2.04
N ILE A 61 0.93 -0.77 -2.79
CA ILE A 61 -0.08 0.31 -2.70
C ILE A 61 -1.46 -0.03 -3.31
N GLY A 62 -1.56 -1.14 -4.05
CA GLY A 62 -2.79 -1.59 -4.70
C GLY A 62 -2.90 -1.33 -6.21
N LYS A 63 -1.79 -1.09 -6.93
CA LYS A 63 -1.79 -0.85 -8.40
C LYS A 63 -2.45 -2.00 -9.18
N THR A 64 -1.97 -3.22 -8.97
CA THR A 64 -2.50 -4.47 -9.55
C THR A 64 -4.00 -4.62 -9.25
N PHE A 65 -4.39 -4.36 -8.00
CA PHE A 65 -5.78 -4.45 -7.55
C PHE A 65 -6.69 -3.47 -8.32
N ILE A 66 -6.25 -2.23 -8.56
CA ILE A 66 -7.01 -1.26 -9.37
C ILE A 66 -7.18 -1.74 -10.81
N LEU A 67 -6.15 -2.33 -11.43
CA LEU A 67 -6.28 -2.87 -12.78
C LEU A 67 -7.33 -3.97 -12.84
N TRP A 68 -7.36 -4.88 -11.86
CA TRP A 68 -8.35 -5.96 -11.78
C TRP A 68 -9.78 -5.44 -11.59
N VAL A 69 -9.98 -4.46 -10.70
CA VAL A 69 -11.29 -3.84 -10.50
C VAL A 69 -11.74 -3.11 -11.77
N LEU A 70 -10.85 -2.34 -12.41
CA LEU A 70 -11.18 -1.68 -13.67
C LEU A 70 -11.50 -2.68 -14.78
N PHE A 71 -10.72 -3.76 -14.90
CA PHE A 71 -10.97 -4.84 -15.85
C PHE A 71 -12.36 -5.45 -15.67
N ASN A 72 -12.74 -5.78 -14.42
CA ASN A 72 -14.05 -6.36 -14.11
C ASN A 72 -15.19 -5.36 -14.36
N ARG A 73 -15.07 -4.10 -13.90
CA ARG A 73 -16.10 -3.06 -14.14
C ARG A 73 -16.35 -2.80 -15.63
N ILE A 74 -15.31 -2.80 -16.46
CA ILE A 74 -15.47 -2.64 -17.92
C ILE A 74 -16.20 -3.85 -18.53
N LYS A 75 -15.89 -5.06 -18.06
CA LYS A 75 -16.49 -6.30 -18.56
C LYS A 75 -17.96 -6.44 -18.14
N GLU A 76 -18.31 -6.00 -16.94
CA GLU A 76 -19.68 -6.10 -16.40
C GLU A 76 -20.60 -4.99 -16.91
N ASP A 77 -20.06 -3.82 -17.28
CA ASP A 77 -20.85 -2.73 -17.84
C ASP A 77 -21.36 -3.07 -19.26
N GLU A 78 -22.69 -3.17 -19.39
CA GLU A 78 -23.39 -3.54 -20.63
C GLU A 78 -23.06 -2.64 -21.83
N ASN A 79 -22.74 -1.38 -21.59
CA ASN A 79 -22.39 -0.45 -22.66
C ASN A 79 -20.90 -0.59 -23.02
N LEU A 80 -20.02 -0.57 -22.01
CA LEU A 80 -18.58 -0.63 -22.24
C LEU A 80 -18.16 -1.96 -22.89
N LYS A 81 -18.70 -3.10 -22.44
CA LYS A 81 -18.34 -4.42 -22.99
C LYS A 81 -18.70 -4.59 -24.47
N ARG A 82 -19.64 -3.79 -24.99
CA ARG A 82 -20.01 -3.78 -26.43
C ARG A 82 -18.97 -3.09 -27.30
N TYR A 83 -18.22 -2.14 -26.76
CA TYR A 83 -17.27 -1.33 -27.53
C TYR A 83 -15.82 -1.54 -27.12
N TYR A 84 -15.57 -2.08 -25.93
CA TYR A 84 -14.22 -2.30 -25.41
C TYR A 84 -13.95 -3.75 -25.08
N LEU A 85 -12.72 -4.14 -25.38
CA LEU A 85 -12.13 -5.43 -25.05
C LEU A 85 -10.98 -5.19 -24.07
N PRO A 86 -11.20 -5.32 -22.75
CA PRO A 86 -10.12 -5.18 -21.78
C PRO A 86 -9.24 -6.43 -21.79
N ILE A 87 -7.93 -6.23 -21.72
CA ILE A 87 -6.91 -7.28 -21.67
C ILE A 87 -5.93 -6.92 -20.57
N LEU A 88 -5.68 -7.86 -19.66
CA LEU A 88 -4.62 -7.73 -18.67
C LEU A 88 -3.43 -8.57 -19.13
N LEU A 89 -2.28 -7.92 -19.35
CA LEU A 89 -1.03 -8.62 -19.64
C LEU A 89 -0.50 -9.31 -18.37
N PRO A 90 0.12 -10.49 -18.50
CA PRO A 90 0.76 -11.15 -17.37
C PRO A 90 1.93 -10.29 -16.83
N GLU A 91 2.18 -10.37 -15.53
CA GLU A 91 3.25 -9.60 -14.86
C GLU A 91 4.65 -9.93 -15.43
N GLU A 92 4.87 -11.17 -15.86
CA GLU A 92 6.16 -11.72 -16.27
C GLU A 92 6.29 -11.86 -17.80
N LEU A 93 6.49 -10.73 -18.49
CA LEU A 93 6.73 -10.72 -19.94
C LEU A 93 8.22 -10.87 -20.32
N PHE A 94 8.93 -11.87 -19.77
CA PHE A 94 10.37 -12.02 -19.98
C PHE A 94 10.81 -12.16 -21.45
N GLY A 95 9.92 -12.64 -22.32
CA GLY A 95 10.17 -12.77 -23.76
C GLY A 95 9.91 -11.49 -24.57
N VAL A 96 9.31 -10.46 -23.97
CA VAL A 96 8.89 -9.25 -24.67
C VAL A 96 9.93 -8.14 -24.48
N ASN A 97 10.59 -7.76 -25.57
CA ASN A 97 11.64 -6.75 -25.58
C ASN A 97 11.39 -5.61 -26.58
N ASN A 98 10.19 -5.56 -27.17
CA ASN A 98 9.78 -4.56 -28.15
C ASN A 98 8.25 -4.41 -28.14
N VAL A 99 7.75 -3.35 -28.77
CA VAL A 99 6.31 -3.01 -28.79
C VAL A 99 5.48 -4.05 -29.54
N ALA A 100 6.01 -4.59 -30.65
CA ALA A 100 5.32 -5.64 -31.41
C ALA A 100 5.07 -6.89 -30.55
N GLY A 101 6.00 -7.23 -29.66
CA GLY A 101 5.84 -8.32 -28.71
C GLY A 101 4.70 -8.07 -27.71
N ILE A 102 4.56 -6.84 -27.19
CA ILE A 102 3.43 -6.48 -26.30
C ILE A 102 2.09 -6.68 -27.04
N LEU A 103 2.00 -6.15 -28.26
CA LEU A 103 0.81 -6.26 -29.10
C LEU A 103 0.49 -7.71 -29.46
N LEU A 104 1.51 -8.52 -29.76
CA LEU A 104 1.36 -9.93 -30.07
C LEU A 104 0.88 -10.73 -28.86
N GLU A 105 1.43 -10.48 -27.66
CA GLU A 105 0.95 -11.12 -26.44
C GLU A 105 -0.49 -10.74 -26.13
N ALA A 106 -0.88 -9.48 -26.33
CA ALA A 106 -2.29 -9.08 -26.22
C ALA A 106 -3.20 -9.90 -27.16
N LEU A 107 -2.82 -10.06 -28.44
CA LEU A 107 -3.56 -10.87 -29.41
C LEU A 107 -3.65 -12.35 -28.99
N LYS A 108 -2.57 -12.93 -28.48
CA LYS A 108 -2.55 -14.30 -27.96
C LYS A 108 -3.48 -14.48 -26.77
N ILE A 109 -3.56 -13.49 -25.88
CA ILE A 109 -4.48 -13.53 -24.73
C ILE A 109 -5.93 -13.52 -25.23
N ILE A 110 -6.28 -12.70 -26.23
CA ILE A 110 -7.62 -12.72 -26.83
C ILE A 110 -7.97 -14.12 -27.37
N LEU A 111 -7.01 -14.77 -28.04
CA LEU A 111 -7.20 -16.11 -28.59
C LEU A 111 -7.38 -17.21 -27.54
N ASN A 112 -6.55 -17.16 -26.49
CA ASN A 112 -6.42 -18.23 -25.50
C ASN A 112 -7.35 -18.06 -24.30
N ASP A 113 -8.16 -17.00 -24.26
CA ASP A 113 -9.10 -16.73 -23.17
C ASP A 113 -10.19 -17.82 -23.08
N SER A 114 -9.92 -18.88 -22.31
CA SER A 114 -10.79 -20.04 -22.13
C SER A 114 -12.02 -19.76 -21.27
N SER A 115 -12.07 -18.62 -20.56
CA SER A 115 -13.14 -18.26 -19.62
C SER A 115 -14.44 -17.73 -20.25
N ARG A 116 -14.58 -17.74 -21.59
CA ARG A 116 -15.71 -17.09 -22.32
C ARG A 116 -15.93 -15.63 -21.91
N THR A 117 -14.86 -14.98 -21.47
CA THR A 117 -14.79 -13.63 -20.90
C THR A 117 -14.91 -12.56 -21.99
N ILE A 118 -14.45 -12.91 -23.20
CA ILE A 118 -14.54 -12.12 -24.42
C ILE A 118 -15.64 -12.75 -25.29
N PRO A 119 -16.85 -12.16 -25.34
CA PRO A 119 -18.03 -12.76 -25.95
C PRO A 119 -18.08 -12.60 -27.48
N ASP A 120 -16.96 -12.77 -28.18
CA ASP A 120 -16.88 -12.63 -29.63
C ASP A 120 -16.04 -13.78 -30.22
N GLU A 121 -16.63 -14.98 -30.35
CA GLU A 121 -16.00 -16.12 -31.06
C GLU A 121 -15.52 -15.69 -32.45
N ASP A 122 -16.27 -14.81 -33.12
CA ASP A 122 -15.91 -14.22 -34.42
C ASP A 122 -14.59 -13.44 -34.39
N ILE A 123 -14.31 -12.70 -33.32
CA ILE A 123 -13.03 -11.98 -33.16
C ILE A 123 -11.89 -12.98 -32.98
N ARG A 124 -12.10 -14.05 -32.21
CA ARG A 124 -11.07 -15.07 -31.99
C ARG A 124 -10.75 -15.82 -33.26
N ASP A 125 -11.77 -16.20 -34.03
CA ASP A 125 -11.59 -16.89 -35.30
C ASP A 125 -10.89 -15.99 -36.32
N PHE A 126 -11.27 -14.71 -36.37
CA PHE A 126 -10.59 -13.71 -37.18
C PHE A 126 -9.11 -13.55 -36.81
N ILE A 127 -8.79 -13.41 -35.52
CA ILE A 127 -7.40 -13.32 -35.08
C ILE A 127 -6.67 -14.63 -35.40
N ARG A 128 -7.29 -15.80 -35.21
CA ARG A 128 -6.65 -17.11 -35.45
C ARG A 128 -6.24 -17.27 -36.91
N GLU A 129 -7.08 -16.83 -37.84
CA GLU A 129 -6.79 -16.84 -39.29
C GLU A 129 -5.58 -15.94 -39.63
N LYS A 130 -5.49 -14.77 -38.99
CA LYS A 130 -4.51 -13.72 -39.34
C LYS A 130 -3.21 -13.80 -38.54
N LEU A 131 -3.22 -14.38 -37.34
CA LEU A 131 -2.07 -14.34 -36.42
C LEU A 131 -0.86 -15.10 -36.96
N ASN A 132 -1.07 -16.24 -37.63
CA ASN A 132 0.03 -17.02 -38.22
C ASN A 132 0.86 -16.17 -39.20
N TRP A 133 0.20 -15.38 -40.04
CA TRP A 133 0.85 -14.46 -40.98
C TRP A 133 1.65 -13.36 -40.30
N VAL A 134 1.31 -12.99 -39.06
CA VAL A 134 2.06 -12.00 -38.28
C VAL A 134 3.28 -12.63 -37.61
N ILE A 135 3.13 -13.86 -37.09
CA ILE A 135 4.20 -14.59 -36.41
C ILE A 135 5.34 -14.95 -37.36
N GLU A 136 5.02 -15.30 -38.61
CA GLU A 136 5.99 -15.69 -39.65
C GLU A 136 6.85 -14.53 -40.18
N ILE A 137 6.54 -13.27 -39.83
CA ILE A 137 7.30 -12.10 -40.31
C ILE A 137 8.57 -11.93 -39.47
N ASP A 138 9.73 -12.12 -40.08
CA ASP A 138 11.03 -11.94 -39.40
C ASP A 138 11.36 -10.47 -39.09
N ASP A 139 10.91 -9.53 -39.94
CA ASP A 139 11.18 -8.10 -39.74
C ASP A 139 10.32 -7.49 -38.62
N LYS A 140 10.97 -6.86 -37.64
CA LYS A 140 10.30 -6.34 -36.44
C LYS A 140 9.42 -5.13 -36.72
N ASP A 141 9.78 -4.30 -37.70
CA ASP A 141 9.04 -3.07 -38.03
C ASP A 141 7.76 -3.45 -38.79
N THR A 142 7.89 -4.32 -39.79
CA THR A 142 6.76 -4.90 -40.52
C THR A 142 5.83 -5.67 -39.59
N ARG A 143 6.37 -6.43 -38.63
CA ARG A 143 5.56 -7.15 -37.64
C ARG A 143 4.77 -6.18 -36.76
N PHE A 144 5.38 -5.07 -36.34
CA PHE A 144 4.70 -4.02 -35.58
C PHE A 144 3.52 -3.42 -36.38
N ASP A 145 3.76 -2.98 -37.61
CA ASP A 145 2.73 -2.39 -38.47
C ASP A 145 1.56 -3.36 -38.71
N ARG A 146 1.86 -4.66 -38.86
CA ARG A 146 0.85 -5.71 -39.02
C ARG A 146 0.04 -5.95 -37.76
N CYS A 147 0.68 -5.97 -36.58
CA CYS A 147 -0.04 -6.03 -35.31
C CYS A 147 -0.98 -4.83 -35.17
N GLU A 148 -0.51 -3.61 -35.43
CA GLU A 148 -1.33 -2.39 -35.36
C GLU A 148 -2.52 -2.46 -36.34
N SER A 149 -2.28 -2.84 -37.60
CA SER A 149 -3.33 -3.04 -38.60
C SER A 149 -4.38 -4.05 -38.16
N LEU A 150 -3.99 -5.13 -37.47
CA LEU A 150 -4.94 -6.12 -37.01
C LEU A 150 -5.89 -5.56 -35.93
N PHE A 151 -5.40 -4.71 -35.03
CA PHE A 151 -6.25 -4.00 -34.08
C PHE A 151 -7.18 -2.99 -34.77
N ASP A 152 -6.71 -2.31 -35.81
CA ASP A 152 -7.57 -1.46 -36.64
C ASP A 152 -8.66 -2.25 -37.36
N GLU A 153 -8.35 -3.44 -37.87
CA GLU A 153 -9.32 -4.35 -38.49
C GLU A 153 -10.33 -4.85 -37.45
N ILE A 154 -9.90 -5.19 -36.23
CA ILE A 154 -10.82 -5.57 -35.13
C ILE A 154 -11.82 -4.43 -34.88
N ARG A 155 -11.33 -3.20 -34.75
CA ARG A 155 -12.19 -2.02 -34.56
C ARG A 155 -13.15 -1.82 -35.73
N ASN A 156 -12.65 -1.86 -36.96
CA ASN A 156 -13.48 -1.56 -38.12
C ASN A 156 -14.53 -2.64 -38.41
N ARG A 157 -14.21 -3.91 -38.15
CA ARG A 157 -15.08 -5.06 -38.45
C ARG A 157 -16.07 -5.36 -37.34
N PHE A 158 -15.65 -5.22 -36.08
CA PHE A 158 -16.45 -5.63 -34.92
C PHE A 158 -16.88 -4.46 -34.03
N ASP A 159 -16.52 -3.22 -34.39
CA ASP A 159 -16.80 -2.01 -33.60
C ASP A 159 -16.20 -2.06 -32.18
N LYS A 160 -15.11 -2.81 -32.03
CA LYS A 160 -14.45 -3.10 -30.74
C LYS A 160 -13.06 -2.48 -30.69
N ARG A 161 -12.81 -1.68 -29.64
CA ARG A 161 -11.50 -1.14 -29.28
C ARG A 161 -10.88 -1.99 -28.19
N VAL A 162 -9.56 -2.06 -28.14
CA VAL A 162 -8.84 -2.89 -27.16
C VAL A 162 -8.20 -2.01 -26.08
N ILE A 163 -8.40 -2.38 -24.82
CA ILE A 163 -7.74 -1.73 -23.68
C ILE A 163 -6.68 -2.69 -23.15
N ILE A 164 -5.41 -2.36 -23.37
CA ILE A 164 -4.28 -3.15 -22.90
C ILE A 164 -3.82 -2.61 -21.55
N MET A 165 -4.05 -3.39 -20.50
CA MET A 165 -3.63 -3.12 -19.14
C MET A 165 -2.32 -3.86 -18.86
N ALA A 166 -1.31 -3.13 -18.39
CA ALA A 166 0.04 -3.68 -18.21
C ALA A 166 0.60 -3.36 -16.82
N GLU A 167 1.06 -4.39 -16.12
CA GLU A 167 1.76 -4.21 -14.85
C GLU A 167 3.23 -3.89 -15.03
N ASN A 168 3.76 -3.00 -14.17
CA ASN A 168 5.16 -2.59 -14.19
C ASN A 168 5.64 -2.17 -15.60
N LEU A 169 4.83 -1.35 -16.27
CA LEU A 169 5.14 -0.82 -17.59
C LEU A 169 6.47 -0.07 -17.59
N ASP A 170 6.85 0.53 -16.46
CA ASP A 170 8.17 1.10 -16.22
C ASP A 170 9.32 0.14 -16.57
N LYS A 171 9.28 -1.08 -16.06
CA LYS A 171 10.31 -2.10 -16.32
C LYS A 171 10.33 -2.54 -17.78
N LEU A 172 9.16 -2.70 -18.39
CA LEU A 172 9.04 -3.02 -19.81
C LEU A 172 9.65 -1.93 -20.68
N LEU A 173 9.40 -0.66 -20.36
CA LEU A 173 9.94 0.47 -21.09
C LEU A 173 11.44 0.62 -20.91
N ILE A 174 11.98 0.38 -19.70
CA ILE A 174 13.42 0.36 -19.44
C ILE A 174 14.11 -0.75 -20.26
N SER A 175 13.45 -1.89 -20.45
CA SER A 175 13.98 -2.99 -21.25
C SER A 175 14.17 -2.63 -22.73
N PHE A 176 13.50 -1.58 -23.21
CA PHE A 176 13.67 -1.05 -24.56
C PHE A 176 14.99 -0.28 -24.64
N LYS A 177 16.10 -1.02 -24.75
CA LYS A 177 17.50 -0.53 -24.79
C LYS A 177 17.81 0.51 -25.89
N ARG A 178 16.84 0.93 -26.73
CA ARG A 178 17.03 1.81 -27.91
C ARG A 178 15.92 2.85 -28.00
N HIS A 179 16.29 4.12 -28.20
CA HIS A 179 15.36 5.24 -28.44
C HIS A 179 14.28 4.95 -29.50
N LYS A 180 14.62 4.19 -30.56
CA LYS A 180 13.68 3.83 -31.63
C LYS A 180 12.46 3.02 -31.18
N GLU A 181 12.60 2.11 -30.20
CA GLU A 181 11.46 1.30 -29.71
C GLU A 181 10.55 2.12 -28.81
N LEU A 182 11.14 3.00 -28.00
CA LEU A 182 10.39 3.99 -27.24
C LEU A 182 9.60 4.90 -28.19
N ASP A 183 10.22 5.41 -29.26
CA ASP A 183 9.55 6.26 -30.25
C ASP A 183 8.37 5.55 -30.94
N LYS A 184 8.47 4.24 -31.20
CA LYS A 184 7.34 3.45 -31.72
C LYS A 184 6.21 3.31 -30.69
N PHE A 185 6.55 3.00 -29.44
CA PHE A 185 5.56 2.94 -28.36
C PHE A 185 4.81 4.26 -28.22
N LEU A 186 5.56 5.36 -28.32
CA LEU A 186 5.06 6.72 -28.29
C LEU A 186 4.24 7.16 -29.51
N LYS A 187 4.32 6.43 -30.62
CA LYS A 187 3.39 6.61 -31.75
C LYS A 187 2.05 5.96 -31.45
N VAL A 188 2.05 4.78 -30.84
CA VAL A 188 0.80 4.04 -30.52
C VAL A 188 -0.01 4.76 -29.44
N LEU A 189 0.65 5.21 -28.36
CA LEU A 189 -0.01 5.78 -27.18
C LEU A 189 -0.97 6.96 -27.47
N PRO A 190 -0.60 7.99 -28.26
CA PRO A 190 -1.43 9.17 -28.48
C PRO A 190 -2.20 9.17 -29.82
N ARG A 191 -1.91 8.23 -30.75
CA ARG A 191 -2.52 8.23 -32.11
C ARG A 191 -3.35 7.00 -32.42
N SER A 192 -3.47 6.04 -31.51
CA SER A 192 -4.34 4.90 -31.76
C SER A 192 -5.81 5.26 -31.51
N LYS A 193 -6.67 4.88 -32.44
CA LYS A 193 -8.13 4.89 -32.28
C LYS A 193 -8.67 3.51 -31.87
N SER A 194 -7.79 2.52 -31.85
CA SER A 194 -8.11 1.09 -31.70
C SER A 194 -7.56 0.51 -30.41
N ILE A 195 -6.48 1.08 -29.87
CA ILE A 195 -5.77 0.58 -28.69
C ILE A 195 -5.66 1.70 -27.65
N LYS A 196 -6.06 1.42 -26.42
CA LYS A 196 -5.76 2.26 -25.24
C LYS A 196 -4.82 1.50 -24.31
N PHE A 197 -3.79 2.16 -23.77
CA PHE A 197 -2.94 1.57 -22.73
C PHE A 197 -3.27 2.12 -21.35
N ILE A 198 -3.33 1.22 -20.36
CA ILE A 198 -3.40 1.57 -18.94
C ILE A 198 -2.27 0.82 -18.22
N GLY A 199 -1.18 1.52 -17.95
CA GLY A 199 0.03 0.94 -17.35
C GLY A 199 0.15 1.23 -15.86
N THR A 200 0.94 0.42 -15.14
CA THR A 200 1.37 0.75 -13.77
C THR A 200 2.88 0.93 -13.64
N ALA A 201 3.33 1.71 -12.64
CA ALA A 201 4.75 1.93 -12.35
C ALA A 201 5.03 2.07 -10.84
N ILE A 202 6.26 1.77 -10.38
CA ILE A 202 6.64 1.83 -8.96
C ILE A 202 6.97 3.25 -8.51
N THR A 203 7.81 3.96 -9.26
CA THR A 203 8.12 5.38 -9.01
C THR A 203 8.02 6.16 -10.30
N PHE A 204 7.65 7.43 -10.21
CA PHE A 204 7.66 8.33 -11.35
C PHE A 204 9.08 8.61 -11.88
N LEU A 205 10.11 8.39 -11.04
CA LEU A 205 11.47 8.88 -11.27
C LEU A 205 12.43 7.83 -11.86
N ASP A 206 12.26 6.53 -11.62
CA ASP A 206 13.12 5.51 -12.25
C ASP A 206 12.78 5.29 -13.74
N VAL A 207 11.58 5.69 -14.18
CA VAL A 207 11.23 5.77 -15.61
C VAL A 207 11.94 6.94 -16.30
N LEU A 208 12.26 8.00 -15.56
CA LEU A 208 12.57 9.31 -16.14
C LEU A 208 13.90 9.93 -15.67
N GLY A 209 14.72 9.19 -14.91
CA GLY A 209 15.98 9.68 -14.32
C GLY A 209 16.97 10.25 -15.33
N ASP A 210 16.97 9.74 -16.56
CA ASP A 210 17.65 10.34 -17.73
C ASP A 210 16.70 10.57 -18.92
N ILE A 211 15.45 10.13 -18.80
CA ILE A 211 14.42 10.30 -19.83
C ILE A 211 13.51 11.44 -19.36
N LYS A 212 13.96 12.69 -19.47
CA LYS A 212 13.04 13.82 -19.71
C LYS A 212 12.42 13.72 -21.12
N GLY A 213 12.02 12.51 -21.50
CA GLY A 213 11.64 12.09 -22.83
C GLY A 213 10.15 11.77 -22.92
N PRO A 214 9.69 11.30 -24.09
CA PRO A 214 8.45 11.81 -24.67
C PRO A 214 7.14 11.32 -24.01
N ILE A 215 7.15 10.31 -23.13
CA ILE A 215 5.91 9.73 -22.52
C ILE A 215 5.11 10.77 -21.71
N TYR A 216 5.80 11.74 -21.11
CA TYR A 216 5.19 12.79 -20.26
C TYR A 216 4.13 13.64 -20.98
N GLY A 217 4.18 13.70 -22.33
CA GLY A 217 3.18 14.41 -23.14
C GLY A 217 2.08 13.51 -23.73
N TYR A 218 2.14 12.19 -23.51
CA TYR A 218 1.28 11.23 -24.20
C TYR A 218 0.46 10.32 -23.26
N THR A 219 0.67 10.41 -21.94
CA THR A 219 -0.14 9.67 -20.96
C THR A 219 -0.60 10.56 -19.81
N TYR A 220 -1.79 10.32 -19.28
CA TYR A 220 -2.22 10.95 -18.03
C TYR A 220 -1.68 10.16 -16.84
N HIS A 221 -1.17 10.90 -15.86
CA HIS A 221 -0.50 10.33 -14.70
C HIS A 221 -1.38 10.38 -13.47
N HIS A 222 -1.55 9.22 -12.83
CA HIS A 222 -2.41 9.04 -11.66
C HIS A 222 -1.56 8.49 -10.52
N LYS A 223 -1.35 9.32 -9.49
CA LYS A 223 -0.59 8.92 -8.30
C LYS A 223 -1.52 8.24 -7.31
N LEU A 224 -1.14 7.07 -6.81
CA LEU A 224 -1.83 6.43 -5.69
C LEU A 224 -1.17 6.81 -4.38
N GLU A 225 -1.98 7.33 -3.47
CA GLU A 225 -1.59 7.58 -2.08
C GLU A 225 -1.94 6.37 -1.19
N PRO A 226 -1.22 6.18 -0.06
CA PRO A 226 -1.60 5.20 0.94
C PRO A 226 -3.02 5.46 1.47
N LEU A 227 -3.70 4.40 1.89
CA LEU A 227 -5.01 4.54 2.51
C LEU A 227 -4.88 5.36 3.80
N ASN A 228 -5.72 6.37 3.96
CA ASN A 228 -5.77 7.13 5.21
C ASN A 228 -6.45 6.33 6.33
N GLU A 229 -6.45 6.82 7.57
CA GLU A 229 -7.01 6.11 8.72
C GLU A 229 -8.49 5.71 8.54
N ASP A 230 -9.29 6.60 7.95
CA ASP A 230 -10.72 6.36 7.72
C ASP A 230 -10.94 5.29 6.63
N GLU A 231 -10.12 5.33 5.57
CA GLU A 231 -10.15 4.33 4.49
C GLU A 231 -9.65 2.95 4.95
N VAL A 232 -8.65 2.91 5.83
CA VAL A 232 -8.20 1.65 6.46
C VAL A 232 -9.29 1.08 7.37
N PHE A 233 -9.97 1.94 8.14
CA PHE A 233 -11.10 1.55 8.97
C PHE A 233 -12.23 0.96 8.11
N GLU A 234 -12.56 1.61 7.00
CA GLU A 234 -13.55 1.13 6.05
C GLU A 234 -13.17 -0.24 5.50
N LEU A 235 -11.94 -0.42 4.99
CA LEU A 235 -11.47 -1.69 4.45
C LEU A 235 -11.59 -2.82 5.46
N ILE A 236 -11.10 -2.62 6.68
CA ILE A 236 -11.15 -3.64 7.70
C ILE A 236 -12.60 -3.93 8.09
N SER A 237 -13.49 -2.94 8.11
CA SER A 237 -14.91 -3.16 8.36
C SER A 237 -15.57 -4.04 7.29
N ARG A 238 -15.28 -3.78 6.02
CA ARG A 238 -15.76 -4.61 4.90
C ARG A 238 -15.17 -6.02 4.93
N LEU A 239 -13.89 -6.16 5.29
CA LEU A 239 -13.28 -7.47 5.52
C LEU A 239 -14.00 -8.22 6.65
N ILE A 240 -14.27 -7.56 7.77
CA ILE A 240 -15.03 -8.18 8.86
C ILE A 240 -16.37 -8.69 8.35
N GLU A 241 -17.12 -7.91 7.57
CA GLU A 241 -18.40 -8.32 7.00
C GLU A 241 -18.27 -9.54 6.08
N LEU A 242 -17.28 -9.52 5.17
CA LEU A 242 -16.97 -10.62 4.27
C LEU A 242 -16.68 -11.92 5.03
N TYR A 243 -15.81 -11.86 6.05
CA TYR A 243 -15.47 -13.01 6.89
C TYR A 243 -16.60 -13.41 7.87
N SER A 244 -17.48 -12.48 8.21
CA SER A 244 -18.60 -12.67 9.13
C SER A 244 -19.74 -13.46 8.49
N LYS A 245 -19.94 -13.34 7.17
CA LYS A 245 -20.96 -14.10 6.41
C LYS A 245 -20.87 -15.62 6.66
N GLU A 246 -19.72 -16.12 7.06
CA GLU A 246 -19.47 -17.54 7.33
C GLU A 246 -19.20 -17.87 8.82
N ASN A 247 -19.16 -16.88 9.72
CA ASN A 247 -18.76 -17.11 11.12
C ASN A 247 -19.50 -16.23 12.15
N GLU A 248 -20.55 -16.80 12.75
CA GLU A 248 -21.43 -16.15 13.73
C GLU A 248 -20.72 -15.76 15.04
N VAL A 249 -19.61 -16.44 15.39
CA VAL A 249 -18.82 -16.16 16.61
C VAL A 249 -18.02 -14.87 16.45
N LEU A 250 -17.44 -14.65 15.26
CA LEU A 250 -16.72 -13.43 14.93
C LEU A 250 -17.65 -12.22 14.96
N ILE A 251 -18.86 -12.33 14.40
CA ILE A 251 -19.91 -11.29 14.50
C ILE A 251 -20.17 -10.94 15.96
N LYS A 252 -20.48 -11.93 16.81
CA LYS A 252 -20.78 -11.70 18.23
C LYS A 252 -19.62 -11.06 19.00
N TYR A 253 -18.38 -11.49 18.74
CA TYR A 253 -17.19 -10.90 19.37
C TYR A 253 -17.01 -9.44 18.99
N PHE A 254 -17.07 -9.16 17.69
CA PHE A 254 -16.94 -7.82 17.16
C PHE A 254 -18.05 -6.91 17.72
N HIS A 255 -19.31 -7.35 17.78
CA HIS A 255 -20.43 -6.54 18.28
C HIS A 255 -20.53 -6.45 19.81
N SER A 256 -19.64 -7.11 20.56
CA SER A 256 -19.62 -7.07 22.02
C SER A 256 -19.05 -5.75 22.60
N PRO A 257 -19.29 -5.43 23.89
CA PRO A 257 -18.64 -4.32 24.59
C PRO A 257 -17.10 -4.43 24.67
N ASP A 258 -16.55 -5.66 24.67
CA ASP A 258 -15.10 -5.91 24.50
C ASP A 258 -14.62 -5.57 23.08
N GLY A 259 -15.54 -5.56 22.10
CA GLY A 259 -15.37 -5.00 20.76
C GLY A 259 -14.98 -3.52 20.73
N ARG A 260 -14.98 -2.78 21.86
CA ARG A 260 -14.28 -1.49 21.97
C ARG A 260 -12.80 -1.56 21.54
N ARG A 261 -12.20 -2.76 21.56
CA ARG A 261 -10.88 -3.03 20.96
C ARG A 261 -10.80 -2.78 19.46
N ARG A 262 -11.92 -2.84 18.72
CA ARG A 262 -11.97 -2.56 17.28
C ARG A 262 -11.21 -1.28 16.92
N ILE A 263 -11.44 -0.17 17.63
CA ILE A 263 -10.73 1.10 17.43
C ILE A 263 -9.20 0.93 17.55
N ASN A 264 -8.74 0.14 18.51
CA ASN A 264 -7.31 -0.12 18.69
C ASN A 264 -6.76 -1.05 17.60
N ILE A 265 -7.55 -2.01 17.08
CA ILE A 265 -7.14 -2.86 15.95
C ILE A 265 -6.92 -2.01 14.71
N PHE A 266 -7.90 -1.17 14.36
CA PHE A 266 -7.80 -0.30 13.18
C PHE A 266 -6.64 0.68 13.29
N LYS A 267 -6.49 1.32 14.46
CA LYS A 267 -5.38 2.25 14.72
C LYS A 267 -4.03 1.55 14.73
N ALA A 268 -3.93 0.35 15.30
CA ALA A 268 -2.71 -0.43 15.31
C ALA A 268 -2.31 -0.83 13.89
N ILE A 269 -3.23 -1.41 13.13
CA ILE A 269 -2.96 -1.83 11.75
C ILE A 269 -2.59 -0.61 10.91
N SER A 270 -3.41 0.44 10.94
CA SER A 270 -3.14 1.70 10.22
C SER A 270 -1.76 2.27 10.54
N TYR A 271 -1.41 2.36 11.84
CA TYR A 271 -0.10 2.84 12.30
C TYR A 271 1.05 1.95 11.83
N LEU A 272 0.89 0.63 11.90
CA LEU A 272 1.95 -0.33 11.57
C LEU A 272 2.20 -0.46 10.07
N CYS A 273 1.15 -0.34 9.25
CA CYS A 273 1.26 -0.48 7.80
C CYS A 273 1.39 0.86 7.06
N GLY A 274 1.07 1.98 7.71
CA GLY A 274 1.04 3.31 7.09
C GLY A 274 0.10 3.38 5.89
N GLY A 275 -1.04 2.68 5.95
CA GLY A 275 -2.04 2.68 4.88
C GLY A 275 -1.73 1.79 3.67
N LEU A 276 -0.71 0.93 3.71
CA LEU A 276 -0.38 0.03 2.61
C LEU A 276 -1.29 -1.22 2.58
N PRO A 277 -2.14 -1.41 1.55
CA PRO A 277 -3.04 -2.56 1.46
C PRO A 277 -2.35 -3.90 1.65
N ARG A 278 -1.18 -4.12 1.04
CA ARG A 278 -0.44 -5.40 1.13
C ARG A 278 -0.10 -5.84 2.56
N MET A 279 0.00 -4.91 3.51
CA MET A 279 0.25 -5.21 4.92
C MET A 279 -1.02 -5.29 5.76
N ILE A 280 -2.11 -4.66 5.32
CA ILE A 280 -3.39 -4.63 6.06
C ILE A 280 -3.95 -6.05 6.17
N PHE A 281 -4.01 -6.80 5.06
CA PHE A 281 -4.58 -8.16 5.04
C PHE A 281 -3.92 -9.13 6.03
N PRO A 282 -2.58 -9.38 5.99
CA PRO A 282 -1.97 -10.33 6.91
C PRO A 282 -2.01 -9.88 8.38
N LEU A 283 -1.94 -8.57 8.65
CA LEU A 283 -2.10 -8.06 10.03
C LEU A 283 -3.54 -8.19 10.52
N PHE A 284 -4.52 -7.99 9.64
CA PHE A 284 -5.92 -8.22 9.94
C PHE A 284 -6.19 -9.70 10.23
N GLU A 285 -5.66 -10.63 9.44
CA GLU A 285 -5.83 -12.06 9.66
C GLU A 285 -5.19 -12.54 10.97
N ILE A 286 -4.02 -11.99 11.33
CA ILE A 286 -3.41 -12.21 12.66
C ILE A 286 -4.31 -11.65 13.77
N ALA A 287 -4.86 -10.45 13.61
CA ALA A 287 -5.78 -9.90 14.60
C ALA A 287 -7.04 -10.77 14.73
N LEU A 288 -7.57 -11.26 13.60
CA LEU A 288 -8.76 -12.09 13.52
C LEU A 288 -8.54 -13.47 14.16
N SER A 289 -7.39 -14.11 13.91
CA SER A 289 -7.05 -15.39 14.51
C SER A 289 -7.08 -15.30 16.04
N GLU A 290 -6.44 -14.27 16.60
CA GLU A 290 -6.31 -14.17 18.05
C GLU A 290 -7.61 -13.76 18.73
N CYS A 291 -8.49 -13.02 18.04
CA CYS A 291 -9.85 -12.76 18.51
C CYS A 291 -10.65 -14.08 18.65
N SER A 292 -10.55 -14.98 17.66
CA SER A 292 -11.23 -16.28 17.67
C SER A 292 -10.66 -17.28 18.68
N ARG A 293 -9.38 -17.15 19.05
CA ARG A 293 -8.71 -18.03 20.05
C ARG A 293 -9.24 -17.82 21.48
N LEU A 294 -9.78 -16.63 21.78
CA LEU A 294 -10.45 -16.34 23.04
C LEU A 294 -11.82 -17.04 23.19
N SER A 295 -12.35 -17.59 22.09
CA SER A 295 -13.62 -18.32 22.01
C SER A 295 -13.48 -19.84 21.76
N ASP A 296 -12.37 -20.45 22.19
CA ASP A 296 -12.09 -21.92 22.15
C ASP A 296 -11.90 -22.57 20.76
N GLY A 297 -11.64 -21.80 19.70
CA GLY A 297 -11.43 -22.35 18.35
C GLY A 297 -10.00 -22.82 18.04
N LYS A 298 -9.82 -24.11 17.70
CA LYS A 298 -8.56 -24.66 17.14
C LYS A 298 -8.20 -24.10 15.74
N GLU A 299 -9.21 -23.65 14.99
CA GLU A 299 -9.10 -23.09 13.63
C GLU A 299 -8.35 -21.73 13.60
N ALA A 300 -8.27 -21.04 14.75
CA ALA A 300 -7.53 -19.79 14.90
C ALA A 300 -6.01 -19.95 14.65
N VAL A 301 -5.40 -21.03 15.12
CA VAL A 301 -3.93 -21.20 15.12
C VAL A 301 -3.36 -21.25 13.71
N HIS A 302 -4.08 -21.88 12.79
CA HIS A 302 -3.63 -22.07 11.41
C HIS A 302 -3.49 -20.74 10.67
N ARG A 303 -4.37 -19.77 10.92
CA ARG A 303 -4.35 -18.46 10.26
C ARG A 303 -3.20 -17.56 10.74
N PHE A 304 -2.83 -17.64 12.00
CA PHE A 304 -1.69 -16.89 12.55
C PHE A 304 -0.38 -17.33 11.88
N ASP A 305 -0.08 -18.63 11.92
CA ASP A 305 1.15 -19.18 11.35
C ASP A 305 1.22 -18.97 9.82
N THR A 306 0.10 -19.15 9.12
CA THR A 306 0.01 -18.92 7.67
C THR A 306 0.26 -17.46 7.32
N SER A 307 -0.17 -16.51 8.15
CA SER A 307 0.05 -15.08 7.93
C SER A 307 1.48 -14.64 8.24
N LEU A 308 2.09 -15.19 9.31
CA LEU A 308 3.53 -14.99 9.57
C LEU A 308 4.39 -15.56 8.45
N LYS A 309 4.12 -16.80 8.02
CA LYS A 309 4.85 -17.46 6.94
C LYS A 309 4.74 -16.66 5.63
N PHE A 310 3.55 -16.21 5.29
CA PHE A 310 3.34 -15.35 4.13
C PHE A 310 4.17 -14.07 4.20
N MET A 311 4.15 -13.35 5.33
CA MET A 311 4.94 -12.13 5.49
C MET A 311 6.44 -12.42 5.38
N GLN A 312 6.91 -13.53 5.93
CA GLN A 312 8.30 -13.96 5.80
C GLN A 312 8.67 -14.18 4.33
N GLU A 313 7.89 -14.97 3.59
CA GLU A 313 8.11 -15.21 2.15
C GLU A 313 8.09 -13.91 1.35
N MET A 314 7.17 -12.99 1.68
CA MET A 314 7.10 -11.67 1.07
C MET A 314 8.40 -10.88 1.32
N PHE A 315 8.89 -10.83 2.56
CA PHE A 315 10.13 -10.14 2.90
C PHE A 315 11.35 -10.78 2.25
N GLU A 316 11.39 -12.10 2.14
CA GLU A 316 12.46 -12.82 1.44
C GLU A 316 12.51 -12.45 -0.04
N ARG A 317 11.36 -12.41 -0.73
CA ARG A 317 11.28 -11.95 -2.13
C ARG A 317 11.72 -10.49 -2.29
N LEU A 318 11.27 -9.61 -1.40
CA LEU A 318 11.65 -8.20 -1.41
C LEU A 318 13.14 -7.98 -1.09
N THR A 319 13.80 -8.92 -0.42
CA THR A 319 15.20 -8.79 0.00
C THR A 319 16.13 -8.55 -1.17
N LEU A 320 15.95 -9.26 -2.30
CA LEU A 320 16.80 -9.06 -3.47
C LEU A 320 16.62 -7.65 -4.04
N ILE A 321 15.37 -7.22 -4.23
CA ILE A 321 15.00 -5.92 -4.80
C ILE A 321 15.51 -4.77 -3.91
N TYR A 322 15.22 -4.82 -2.61
CA TYR A 322 15.65 -3.76 -1.70
C TYR A 322 17.16 -3.73 -1.54
N ARG A 323 17.85 -4.87 -1.56
CA ARG A 323 19.31 -4.86 -1.57
C ARG A 323 19.84 -4.20 -2.83
N GLU A 324 19.42 -4.62 -4.01
CA GLU A 324 19.89 -4.01 -5.27
C GLU A 324 19.64 -2.50 -5.30
N ASN A 325 18.44 -2.07 -4.92
CA ASN A 325 18.08 -0.65 -4.86
C ASN A 325 18.88 0.13 -3.81
N LEU A 326 19.15 -0.45 -2.65
CA LEU A 326 19.97 0.21 -1.64
C LEU A 326 21.43 0.28 -2.09
N TRP A 327 21.99 -0.80 -2.64
CA TRP A 327 23.38 -0.87 -3.06
C TRP A 327 23.70 0.01 -4.27
N SER A 328 22.71 0.41 -5.06
CA SER A 328 22.88 1.39 -6.15
C SER A 328 23.06 2.83 -5.65
N LEU A 329 22.70 3.12 -4.38
CA LEU A 329 22.87 4.44 -3.79
C LEU A 329 24.31 4.70 -3.33
N PRO A 330 24.82 5.94 -3.44
CA PRO A 330 26.09 6.33 -2.84
C PRO A 330 26.15 6.01 -1.34
N GLU A 331 27.32 5.63 -0.85
CA GLU A 331 27.54 5.21 0.56
C GLU A 331 26.94 6.17 1.59
N LYS A 332 27.21 7.47 1.48
CA LYS A 332 26.67 8.46 2.41
C LYS A 332 25.14 8.58 2.37
N GLU A 333 24.53 8.38 1.20
CA GLU A 333 23.07 8.37 1.04
C GLU A 333 22.47 7.08 1.64
N ARG A 334 23.14 5.93 1.48
CA ARG A 334 22.76 4.67 2.12
C ARG A 334 22.73 4.78 3.63
N MET A 335 23.74 5.43 4.23
CA MET A 335 23.78 5.66 5.69
C MET A 335 22.56 6.46 6.18
N VAL A 336 22.11 7.47 5.41
CA VAL A 336 20.90 8.23 5.76
C VAL A 336 19.65 7.36 5.68
N ILE A 337 19.53 6.52 4.64
CA ILE A 337 18.41 5.58 4.50
C ILE A 337 18.39 4.56 5.63
N GLU A 338 19.54 4.01 6.02
CA GLU A 338 19.67 3.07 7.14
C GLU A 338 19.18 3.66 8.46
N ILE A 339 19.51 4.93 8.75
CA ILE A 339 19.03 5.63 9.94
C ILE A 339 17.50 5.78 9.91
N LEU A 340 16.94 6.14 8.75
CA LEU A 340 15.51 6.28 8.56
C LEU A 340 14.78 4.93 8.66
N ALA A 341 15.31 3.88 8.05
CA ALA A 341 14.74 2.53 8.07
C ALA A 341 14.76 1.90 9.46
N SER A 342 15.77 2.22 10.26
CA SER A 342 15.89 1.75 11.65
C SER A 342 14.89 2.40 12.60
N SER A 343 14.20 3.48 12.20
CA SER A 343 13.20 4.15 13.03
C SER A 343 11.78 3.83 12.57
N ASP A 344 10.87 3.78 13.55
CA ASP A 344 9.42 3.72 13.36
C ASP A 344 8.79 5.11 13.15
N LYS A 345 9.58 6.19 13.25
CA LYS A 345 9.09 7.58 13.24
C LYS A 345 9.87 8.44 12.26
N ALA A 346 9.25 9.55 11.87
CA ALA A 346 9.91 10.55 11.05
C ALA A 346 11.08 11.20 11.82
N ILE A 347 12.21 11.38 11.14
CA ILE A 347 13.49 11.80 11.74
C ILE A 347 13.83 13.23 11.30
N ARG A 348 14.41 14.04 12.20
CA ARG A 348 14.87 15.39 11.87
C ARG A 348 16.31 15.39 11.37
N PRO A 349 16.73 16.39 10.58
CA PRO A 349 18.12 16.54 10.15
C PRO A 349 19.14 16.53 11.30
N ILE A 350 18.80 17.11 12.45
CA ILE A 350 19.69 17.14 13.63
C ILE A 350 19.93 15.75 14.23
N ASP A 351 18.94 14.87 14.17
CA ASP A 351 19.03 13.52 14.70
C ASP A 351 19.87 12.63 13.74
N ILE A 352 19.82 12.90 12.43
CA ILE A 352 20.72 12.30 11.42
C ILE A 352 22.16 12.74 11.71
N LYS A 353 22.38 14.05 11.91
CA LYS A 353 23.69 14.61 12.25
C LYS A 353 24.31 13.93 13.46
N GLY A 354 23.54 13.74 14.53
CA GLY A 354 24.02 13.10 15.75
C GLY A 354 24.45 11.64 15.57
N LYS A 355 23.94 10.95 14.54
CA LYS A 355 24.25 9.54 14.25
C LYS A 355 25.33 9.33 13.19
N THR A 356 25.54 10.29 12.28
CA THR A 356 26.51 10.16 11.17
C THR A 356 27.73 11.06 11.30
N GLY A 357 27.66 12.15 12.08
CA GLY A 357 28.69 13.19 12.12
C GLY A 357 28.72 14.10 10.88
N PHE A 358 27.79 13.96 9.93
CA PHE A 358 27.73 14.81 8.73
C PHE A 358 27.46 16.27 9.07
N ASN A 359 27.98 17.19 8.26
CA ASN A 359 27.65 18.61 8.43
C ASN A 359 26.23 18.94 7.88
N SER A 360 25.69 20.09 8.25
CA SER A 360 24.31 20.46 7.86
C SER A 360 24.14 20.59 6.35
N ALA A 361 25.15 21.04 5.61
CA ALA A 361 25.09 21.20 4.16
C ALA A 361 25.10 19.84 3.42
N GLU A 362 25.90 18.90 3.90
CA GLU A 362 25.90 17.50 3.42
C GLU A 362 24.53 16.85 3.63
N ILE A 363 23.95 16.97 4.83
CA ILE A 363 22.64 16.40 5.15
C ILE A 363 21.56 16.98 4.23
N SER A 364 21.50 18.32 4.08
CA SER A 364 20.56 18.95 3.16
C SER A 364 20.72 18.47 1.72
N THR A 365 21.96 18.26 1.28
CA THR A 365 22.27 17.74 -0.07
C THR A 365 21.76 16.30 -0.24
N TYR A 366 22.06 15.40 0.71
CA TYR A 366 21.65 14.00 0.65
C TYR A 366 20.12 13.86 0.74
N LEU A 367 19.48 14.60 1.66
CA LEU A 367 18.01 14.61 1.77
C LEU A 367 17.37 15.09 0.46
N THR A 368 17.89 16.16 -0.15
CA THR A 368 17.37 16.66 -1.43
C THR A 368 17.51 15.62 -2.54
N ARG A 369 18.65 14.94 -2.63
CA ARG A 369 18.88 13.87 -3.64
C ARG A 369 17.97 12.68 -3.40
N LEU A 370 17.82 12.24 -2.16
CA LEU A 370 16.95 11.13 -1.81
C LEU A 370 15.47 11.44 -2.04
N ILE A 371 15.02 12.69 -1.81
CA ILE A 371 13.67 13.14 -2.19
C ILE A 371 13.52 13.11 -3.71
N LYS A 372 14.51 13.63 -4.44
CA LYS A 372 14.50 13.61 -5.92
C LYS A 372 14.53 12.19 -6.49
N ARG A 373 15.09 11.22 -5.79
CA ARG A 373 15.06 9.79 -6.16
C ARG A 373 13.78 9.09 -5.71
N GLY A 374 12.90 9.78 -4.97
CA GLY A 374 11.69 9.20 -4.42
C GLY A 374 11.91 8.25 -3.25
N CYS A 375 13.13 8.14 -2.70
CA CYS A 375 13.42 7.22 -1.59
C CYS A 375 12.84 7.71 -0.25
N ILE A 376 12.73 9.03 -0.07
CA ILE A 376 12.23 9.65 1.17
C ILE A 376 11.23 10.77 0.85
N ARG A 377 10.35 11.06 1.81
CA ARG A 377 9.39 12.16 1.77
C ARG A 377 9.44 12.99 3.05
N THR A 378 8.96 14.23 2.96
CA THR A 378 8.78 15.09 4.13
C THR A 378 7.47 14.77 4.84
N SER A 379 7.50 14.70 6.17
CA SER A 379 6.30 14.68 7.01
C SER A 379 6.24 15.95 7.85
N THR A 380 5.06 16.56 7.90
CA THR A 380 4.74 17.73 8.73
C THR A 380 3.81 17.40 9.90
N GLU A 381 3.51 16.11 10.10
CA GLU A 381 2.46 15.62 11.02
C GLU A 381 2.79 15.86 12.50
N VAL A 382 4.07 16.04 12.83
CA VAL A 382 4.54 16.06 14.23
C VAL A 382 4.74 17.48 14.79
N ASP A 383 5.20 18.43 13.97
CA ASP A 383 5.36 19.85 14.34
C ASP A 383 5.40 20.71 13.07
N LYS A 384 4.40 21.58 12.86
CA LYS A 384 4.29 22.43 11.66
C LYS A 384 5.48 23.38 11.47
N LYS A 385 6.28 23.63 12.51
CA LYS A 385 7.47 24.50 12.45
C LYS A 385 8.76 23.76 12.10
N LYS A 386 8.76 22.41 12.07
CA LYS A 386 9.97 21.60 11.88
C LYS A 386 9.79 20.61 10.73
N GLN A 387 10.85 20.41 9.96
CA GLN A 387 10.86 19.43 8.88
C GLN A 387 11.30 18.06 9.40
N PHE A 388 10.47 17.05 9.14
CA PHE A 388 10.78 15.64 9.40
C PHE A 388 10.83 14.88 8.08
N TYR A 389 11.63 13.81 8.06
CA TYR A 389 11.82 12.96 6.90
C TYR A 389 11.46 11.52 7.27
N ILE A 390 10.79 10.83 6.36
CA ILE A 390 10.41 9.43 6.48
C ILE A 390 10.66 8.73 5.14
N LEU A 391 10.87 7.42 5.15
CA LEU A 391 10.96 6.64 3.92
C LEU A 391 9.67 6.78 3.11
N SER A 392 9.81 6.89 1.78
CA SER A 392 8.66 6.93 0.88
C SER A 392 7.94 5.60 0.79
N GLU A 393 8.65 4.49 1.00
CA GLU A 393 8.10 3.14 1.01
C GLU A 393 8.07 2.59 2.45
N PRO A 394 6.90 2.60 3.12
CA PRO A 394 6.79 2.14 4.51
C PRO A 394 7.28 0.69 4.72
N LEU A 395 7.06 -0.20 3.74
CA LEU A 395 7.50 -1.59 3.75
C LEU A 395 9.01 -1.75 3.90
N LEU A 396 9.81 -0.83 3.35
CA LEU A 396 11.26 -0.87 3.45
C LEU A 396 11.72 -0.79 4.92
N SER A 397 11.04 0.04 5.73
CA SER A 397 11.37 0.17 7.16
C SER A 397 11.09 -1.13 7.94
N ILE A 398 9.95 -1.76 7.64
CA ILE A 398 9.51 -3.00 8.29
C ILE A 398 10.46 -4.13 7.90
N TRP A 399 10.74 -4.27 6.61
CA TRP A 399 11.69 -5.24 6.09
C TRP A 399 13.10 -5.05 6.68
N TYR A 400 13.60 -3.80 6.75
CA TYR A 400 14.94 -3.53 7.25
C TYR A 400 15.08 -3.96 8.71
N ARG A 401 14.11 -3.62 9.56
CA ARG A 401 14.08 -4.06 10.96
C ARG A 401 13.94 -5.57 11.09
N TRP A 402 13.09 -6.20 10.26
CA TRP A 402 12.97 -7.65 10.21
C TRP A 402 14.30 -8.33 9.87
N ARG A 403 15.09 -7.72 8.97
CA ARG A 403 16.41 -8.25 8.59
C ARG A 403 17.47 -8.09 9.66
N GLN A 404 17.46 -6.96 10.38
CA GLN A 404 18.43 -6.65 11.44
C GLN A 404 18.12 -7.31 12.78
N GLY A 405 16.91 -7.82 12.98
CA GLY A 405 16.53 -8.48 14.23
C GLY A 405 17.42 -9.69 14.53
N ALA A 406 18.13 -9.63 15.66
CA ALA A 406 19.02 -10.69 16.12
C ALA A 406 18.24 -11.86 16.74
N SER A 407 17.11 -11.57 17.38
CA SER A 407 16.17 -12.57 17.90
C SER A 407 14.86 -12.59 17.10
N TYR A 408 14.08 -13.66 17.24
CA TYR A 408 12.80 -13.81 16.54
C TYR A 408 11.82 -12.67 16.90
N GLU A 409 11.75 -12.30 18.18
CA GLU A 409 10.90 -11.21 18.69
C GLU A 409 11.29 -9.85 18.12
N GLN A 410 12.60 -9.63 17.90
CA GLN A 410 13.09 -8.41 17.27
C GLN A 410 12.71 -8.34 15.80
N LYS A 411 12.82 -9.46 15.07
CA LYS A 411 12.39 -9.55 13.66
C LYS A 411 10.91 -9.22 13.51
N TRP A 412 10.09 -9.73 14.42
CA TRP A 412 8.64 -9.56 14.43
C TRP A 412 8.16 -8.47 15.40
N SER A 413 9.00 -7.46 15.66
CA SER A 413 8.69 -6.37 16.60
C SER A 413 7.39 -5.63 16.30
N PHE A 414 7.00 -5.53 15.03
CA PHE A 414 5.72 -4.95 14.61
C PHE A 414 4.52 -5.86 14.93
N VAL A 415 4.68 -7.18 14.92
CA VAL A 415 3.66 -8.14 15.39
C VAL A 415 3.55 -8.09 16.91
N VAL A 416 4.70 -8.04 17.61
CA VAL A 416 4.74 -7.82 19.06
C VAL A 416 4.01 -6.52 19.43
N GLU A 417 4.20 -5.46 18.62
CA GLU A 417 3.47 -4.23 18.78
C GLU A 417 1.97 -4.41 18.53
N LEU A 418 1.55 -5.04 17.44
CA LEU A 418 0.14 -5.37 17.19
C LEU A 418 -0.48 -6.10 18.39
N LEU A 419 0.12 -7.19 18.86
CA LEU A 419 -0.36 -7.97 20.01
C LEU A 419 -0.49 -7.12 21.28
N SER A 420 0.45 -6.21 21.52
CA SER A 420 0.39 -5.28 22.66
C SER A 420 -0.77 -4.28 22.58
N TRP A 421 -1.29 -4.00 21.37
CA TRP A 421 -2.48 -3.14 21.20
C TRP A 421 -3.77 -3.95 21.22
N LEU A 422 -3.73 -5.22 20.80
CA LEU A 422 -4.87 -6.13 20.77
C LEU A 422 -5.27 -6.61 22.17
N PHE A 423 -4.30 -6.89 23.05
CA PHE A 423 -4.55 -7.58 24.31
C PHE A 423 -4.17 -6.77 25.54
N LYS A 424 -4.91 -6.99 26.63
CA LYS A 424 -4.49 -6.58 27.97
C LYS A 424 -3.44 -7.54 28.50
N LYS A 425 -2.68 -7.07 29.48
CA LYS A 425 -1.61 -7.83 30.13
C LYS A 425 -2.09 -9.18 30.68
N GLU A 426 -3.26 -9.21 31.28
CA GLU A 426 -3.85 -10.42 31.89
C GLU A 426 -4.24 -11.46 30.83
N GLU A 427 -4.65 -11.02 29.65
CA GLU A 427 -5.05 -11.90 28.56
C GLU A 427 -3.85 -12.52 27.88
N ILE A 428 -2.79 -11.73 27.64
CA ILE A 428 -1.53 -12.25 27.13
C ILE A 428 -0.98 -13.34 28.08
N LYS A 429 -1.03 -13.08 29.39
CA LYS A 429 -0.59 -14.07 30.39
C LYS A 429 -1.35 -15.39 30.28
N LYS A 430 -2.67 -15.35 30.11
CA LYS A 430 -3.49 -16.56 29.89
C LYS A 430 -3.08 -17.32 28.62
N VAL A 431 -2.75 -16.61 27.54
CA VAL A 431 -2.31 -17.25 26.28
C VAL A 431 -0.95 -17.92 26.43
N ILE A 432 -0.01 -17.29 27.15
CA ILE A 432 1.32 -17.86 27.45
C ILE A 432 1.20 -19.14 28.29
N GLU A 433 0.30 -19.14 29.27
CA GLU A 433 0.08 -20.25 30.21
C GLU A 433 -0.66 -21.45 29.58
N LYS A 434 -1.33 -21.28 28.42
CA LYS A 434 -1.95 -22.40 27.70
C LYS A 434 -0.89 -23.35 27.15
N GLU A 435 -0.94 -24.62 27.55
CA GLU A 435 0.04 -25.65 27.13
C GLU A 435 0.11 -25.83 25.62
N GLU A 436 -1.03 -25.81 24.93
CA GLU A 436 -1.16 -26.01 23.47
C GLU A 436 -0.65 -24.83 22.62
N THR A 437 -0.13 -23.75 23.22
CA THR A 437 0.40 -22.61 22.46
C THR A 437 1.78 -22.95 21.87
N PRO A 438 2.00 -22.85 20.55
CA PRO A 438 3.30 -23.08 19.92
C PRO A 438 4.41 -22.17 20.47
N ASP A 439 5.65 -22.66 20.51
CA ASP A 439 6.80 -21.94 21.11
C ASP A 439 7.06 -20.58 20.46
N ILE A 440 6.93 -20.52 19.13
CA ILE A 440 7.07 -19.29 18.35
C ILE A 440 6.06 -18.23 18.83
N MET A 441 4.81 -18.63 19.05
CA MET A 441 3.78 -17.73 19.56
C MET A 441 4.08 -17.33 21.02
N LYS A 442 4.46 -18.29 21.89
CA LYS A 442 4.82 -18.00 23.29
C LYS A 442 5.92 -16.93 23.37
N SER A 443 6.93 -17.01 22.50
CA SER A 443 8.00 -16.02 22.37
C SER A 443 7.46 -14.62 22.03
N LEU A 444 6.63 -14.49 20.98
CA LEU A 444 6.04 -13.21 20.59
C LEU A 444 5.12 -12.62 21.67
N TYR A 445 4.29 -13.45 22.29
CA TYR A 445 3.40 -13.05 23.39
C TYR A 445 4.18 -12.60 24.62
N THR A 446 5.26 -13.30 24.98
CA THR A 446 6.13 -12.90 26.09
C THR A 446 6.77 -11.55 25.83
N ALA A 447 7.27 -11.30 24.62
CA ALA A 447 7.79 -9.98 24.24
C ALA A 447 6.72 -8.89 24.30
N ALA A 448 5.48 -9.19 23.87
CA ALA A 448 4.37 -8.24 23.93
C ALA A 448 3.99 -7.92 25.39
N TYR A 449 4.00 -8.92 26.27
CA TYR A 449 3.78 -8.78 27.70
C TYR A 449 4.82 -7.86 28.36
N GLU A 450 6.11 -8.10 28.12
CA GLU A 450 7.18 -7.26 28.68
C GLU A 450 7.14 -5.83 28.13
N ARG A 451 6.79 -5.66 26.85
CA ARG A 451 6.59 -4.33 26.25
C ARG A 451 5.44 -3.57 26.92
N LEU A 452 4.31 -4.24 27.18
CA LEU A 452 3.20 -3.65 27.92
C LEU A 452 3.60 -3.25 29.34
N LYS A 453 4.31 -4.14 30.05
CA LYS A 453 4.81 -3.87 31.41
C LYS A 453 5.73 -2.64 31.43
N SER A 454 6.63 -2.52 30.46
CA SER A 454 7.52 -1.36 30.30
C SER A 454 6.73 -0.08 30.03
N LYS A 455 5.78 -0.09 29.08
CA LYS A 455 4.91 1.07 28.78
C LYS A 455 4.09 1.51 30.00
N MET A 456 3.58 0.56 30.79
CA MET A 456 2.83 0.87 32.02
C MET A 456 3.74 1.48 33.08
N ALA A 457 4.95 0.96 33.27
CA ALA A 457 5.93 1.51 34.20
C ALA A 457 6.35 2.93 33.80
N GLU A 458 6.59 3.19 32.51
CA GLU A 458 6.87 4.53 32.00
C GLU A 458 5.67 5.47 32.22
N ALA A 459 4.45 5.02 31.93
CA ALA A 459 3.24 5.80 32.15
C ALA A 459 3.04 6.15 33.63
N GLU A 460 3.34 5.21 34.54
CA GLU A 460 3.28 5.41 35.99
C GLU A 460 4.35 6.39 36.47
N TYR A 461 5.59 6.23 36.01
CA TYR A 461 6.67 7.18 36.29
C TYR A 461 6.33 8.60 35.81
N LEU A 462 5.82 8.75 34.58
CA LEU A 462 5.35 10.04 34.06
C LEU A 462 4.16 10.60 34.84
N ARG A 463 3.29 9.73 35.38
CA ARG A 463 2.18 10.13 36.23
C ARG A 463 2.68 10.68 37.56
N GLU A 464 3.69 10.05 38.17
CA GLU A 464 4.32 10.53 39.40
C GLU A 464 5.06 11.86 39.18
N ILE A 465 5.87 12.00 38.12
CA ILE A 465 6.49 13.29 37.78
C ILE A 465 5.43 14.39 37.61
N ARG A 466 4.31 14.09 36.96
CA ARG A 466 3.23 15.08 36.79
C ARG A 466 2.58 15.44 38.13
N LYS A 467 2.42 14.50 39.05
CA LYS A 467 1.92 14.77 40.41
C LYS A 467 2.90 15.62 41.21
N GLU A 468 4.20 15.35 41.11
CA GLU A 468 5.24 16.19 41.72
C GLU A 468 5.23 17.59 41.13
N GLY A 469 5.13 17.71 39.81
CA GLY A 469 4.99 19.00 39.13
C GLY A 469 3.77 19.79 39.58
N LEU A 470 2.63 19.13 39.87
CA LEU A 470 1.46 19.80 40.46
C LEU A 470 1.79 20.44 41.82
N LYS A 471 2.56 19.75 42.67
CA LYS A 471 2.99 20.32 43.97
C LYS A 471 3.86 21.56 43.77
N SER A 472 4.79 21.51 42.82
CA SER A 472 5.63 22.67 42.49
C SER A 472 4.81 23.85 41.95
N PHE A 473 3.78 23.60 41.14
CA PHE A 473 2.86 24.66 40.70
C PHE A 473 2.01 25.20 41.86
N ASP A 474 1.54 24.34 42.77
CA ASP A 474 0.82 24.78 43.97
C ASP A 474 1.69 25.68 44.86
N GLU A 475 2.98 25.38 45.00
CA GLU A 475 3.93 26.22 45.74
C GLU A 475 4.22 27.54 45.02
N ALA A 476 4.45 27.51 43.71
CA ALA A 476 4.65 28.72 42.92
C ALA A 476 3.45 29.66 43.04
N LEU A 477 2.22 29.14 42.95
CA LEU A 477 0.98 29.90 43.10
C LEU A 477 0.74 30.45 44.52
N LYS A 478 1.37 29.89 45.56
CA LYS A 478 1.36 30.52 46.90
C LYS A 478 2.20 31.80 46.93
N THR A 479 3.25 31.87 46.12
CA THR A 479 4.15 33.04 46.07
C THR A 479 3.73 34.06 45.03
N LYS A 480 3.17 33.60 43.90
CA LYS A 480 2.68 34.43 42.78
C LYS A 480 1.32 33.90 42.33
N PRO A 481 0.23 34.28 43.02
CA PRO A 481 -1.10 33.79 42.70
C PRO A 481 -1.58 34.24 41.31
N ASP A 482 -1.04 35.35 40.80
CA ASP A 482 -1.45 35.98 39.54
C ASP A 482 -0.51 35.65 38.36
N ASP A 483 0.18 34.49 38.40
CA ASP A 483 1.01 34.03 37.29
C ASP A 483 0.21 33.13 36.33
N ALA A 484 -0.30 33.74 35.25
CA ALA A 484 -1.08 33.05 34.21
C ALA A 484 -0.32 31.85 33.59
N THR A 485 1.01 31.93 33.47
CA THR A 485 1.82 30.85 32.89
C THR A 485 1.84 29.64 33.80
N VAL A 486 1.92 29.85 35.11
CA VAL A 486 1.88 28.78 36.11
C VAL A 486 0.49 28.12 36.15
N TRP A 487 -0.60 28.91 36.11
CA TRP A 487 -1.97 28.38 36.02
C TRP A 487 -2.18 27.54 34.75
N TYR A 488 -1.74 28.05 33.60
CA TYR A 488 -1.81 27.32 32.32
C TYR A 488 -1.05 25.99 32.39
N ASN A 489 0.19 25.99 32.87
CA ASN A 489 1.03 24.78 32.94
C ASN A 489 0.47 23.75 33.93
N LYS A 490 -0.11 24.21 35.06
CA LYS A 490 -0.85 23.36 36.00
C LYS A 490 -2.07 22.71 35.34
N GLY A 491 -2.85 23.48 34.56
CA GLY A 491 -3.98 22.96 33.78
C GLY A 491 -3.55 21.89 32.77
N VAL A 492 -2.44 22.10 32.05
CA VAL A 492 -1.87 21.09 31.13
C VAL A 492 -1.49 19.81 31.87
N ALA A 493 -0.86 19.92 33.05
CA ALA A 493 -0.49 18.77 33.87
C ALA A 493 -1.73 18.00 34.37
N LEU A 494 -2.76 18.70 34.85
CA LEU A 494 -4.04 18.10 35.29
C LEU A 494 -4.76 17.39 34.15
N ARG A 495 -4.82 18.00 32.96
CA ARG A 495 -5.40 17.38 31.76
C ARG A 495 -4.67 16.10 31.39
N LYS A 496 -3.33 16.11 31.42
CA LYS A 496 -2.50 14.92 31.16
C LYS A 496 -2.61 13.83 32.24
N LEU A 497 -3.20 14.14 33.40
CA LEU A 497 -3.53 13.19 34.47
C LEU A 497 -5.00 12.71 34.41
N GLY A 498 -5.78 13.15 33.42
CA GLY A 498 -7.21 12.84 33.29
C GLY A 498 -8.12 13.66 34.22
N ARG A 499 -7.59 14.65 34.93
CA ARG A 499 -8.35 15.56 35.81
C ARG A 499 -8.86 16.75 35.00
N THR A 500 -9.77 16.46 34.07
CA THR A 500 -10.20 17.43 33.04
C THR A 500 -10.94 18.63 33.63
N GLN A 501 -11.80 18.43 34.64
CA GLN A 501 -12.53 19.52 35.29
C GLN A 501 -11.58 20.48 36.03
N ASP A 502 -10.63 19.94 36.79
CA ASP A 502 -9.63 20.75 37.49
C ASP A 502 -8.71 21.50 36.50
N ALA A 503 -8.43 20.88 35.35
CA ALA A 503 -7.66 21.50 34.28
C ALA A 503 -8.38 22.72 33.69
N ILE A 504 -9.70 22.61 33.45
CA ILE A 504 -10.53 23.70 32.94
C ILE A 504 -10.51 24.89 33.91
N ILE A 505 -10.70 24.64 35.21
CA ILE A 505 -10.63 25.69 36.23
C ILE A 505 -9.27 26.42 36.20
N CYS A 506 -8.17 25.70 35.97
CA CYS A 506 -6.85 26.30 35.86
C CYS A 506 -6.67 27.11 34.56
N PHE A 507 -7.27 26.67 33.46
CA PHE A 507 -7.24 27.42 32.19
C PHE A 507 -8.10 28.69 32.27
N ASP A 508 -9.27 28.63 32.90
CA ASP A 508 -10.14 29.78 33.11
C ASP A 508 -9.42 30.85 33.95
N LYS A 509 -8.79 30.45 35.04
CA LYS A 509 -7.95 31.36 35.85
C LYS A 509 -6.77 31.95 35.07
N ALA A 510 -6.14 31.18 34.20
CA ALA A 510 -5.06 31.69 33.36
C ALA A 510 -5.53 32.68 32.30
N LEU A 511 -6.82 32.67 31.93
CA LEU A 511 -7.43 33.62 30.99
C LEU A 511 -7.99 34.86 31.69
N GLU A 512 -8.36 34.75 32.97
CA GLU A 512 -8.84 35.87 33.79
C GLU A 512 -7.72 36.82 34.23
N ILE A 513 -6.48 36.31 34.35
CA ILE A 513 -5.25 37.06 34.62
C ILE A 513 -4.72 37.64 33.30
#